data_AF-A0A7X6Z9E1-F1
#
_entry.id   AF-A0A7X6Z9E1-F1
#
_cell.length_a   1.000
_cell.length_b   1.000
_cell.length_c   1.000
_cell.angle_alpha   90.00
_cell.angle_beta   90.00
_cell.angle_gamma   90.00
#
_symmetry.space_group_name_H-M   'P 1'
#
loop_
_entity.id
_entity.type
_entity.pdbx_description
1 polymer ?
#
loop_
_entity_poly.entity_id
_entity_poly.type
_entity_poly.pdbx_seq_one_letter_code
_entity_poly.pdbx_strand_id
1 'polypeptide(L)'
;MRNSAIYTGRVNTELPEDPATLPESLDFDAARTESERLTTEIERYRLSYHSEGVSLVSDAEYDALVRQLEAIERAFPELAGLDSPTRQVGAAIVSAGFPTHEHAERMLSLDNVFSLDELREWLDKTRAAAGRDVRWLCELKIAGLALSLAYRDGALETASTRGDGRVGEDLTENLPYLPMIPRRLTGEGIPEFFEARGEVFLSTAGFEALNERQHELQEAYAAEQRAKGVDEAQITVRYPEFANARNTAAGSLRQRAEKKNETELALMKERLARLALYVHGIGAWQDPAFENQSDAYDLLASWGLPVSP
;
A
#
# COMPACT_ATOMS: atom_id res chain seq x y z
N MET A 1 7.49 -3.94 -45.26
CA MET A 1 6.19 -3.32 -45.61
C MET A 1 5.12 -3.82 -44.64
N ARG A 2 4.75 -3.00 -43.65
CA ARG A 2 3.37 -2.85 -43.13
C ARG A 2 3.38 -1.77 -42.05
N ASN A 3 2.38 -0.90 -42.14
CA ASN A 3 2.22 0.38 -41.49
C ASN A 3 2.02 0.27 -39.97
N SER A 4 2.75 1.10 -39.21
CA SER A 4 2.32 1.57 -37.90
C SER A 4 1.59 2.89 -38.10
N ALA A 5 0.29 2.90 -37.83
CA ALA A 5 -0.50 4.12 -37.80
C ALA A 5 -0.25 4.82 -36.46
N ILE A 6 0.48 5.93 -36.52
CA ILE A 6 0.74 6.81 -35.38
C ILE A 6 -0.56 7.54 -35.04
N TYR A 7 -1.08 7.31 -33.84
CA TYR A 7 -2.20 8.05 -33.27
C TYR A 7 -1.70 9.44 -32.87
N THR A 8 -1.78 10.41 -33.79
CA THR A 8 -1.50 11.82 -33.49
C THR A 8 -2.73 12.46 -32.85
N GLY A 9 -2.94 12.20 -31.57
CA GLY A 9 -3.72 13.08 -30.70
C GLY A 9 -2.77 14.09 -30.08
N ARG A 10 -2.91 15.38 -30.42
CA ARG A 10 -2.20 16.47 -29.75
C ARG A 10 -2.61 16.47 -28.27
N VAL A 11 -1.75 15.98 -27.40
CA VAL A 11 -1.78 16.30 -25.98
C VAL A 11 -1.09 17.67 -25.88
N ASN A 12 -1.84 18.71 -25.49
CA ASN A 12 -1.22 19.96 -25.09
C ASN A 12 -0.39 19.67 -23.83
N THR A 13 0.91 19.50 -24.02
CA THR A 13 1.90 19.30 -22.97
C THR A 13 2.37 20.65 -22.45
N GLU A 14 1.58 21.26 -21.58
CA GLU A 14 2.09 22.17 -20.56
C GLU A 14 1.39 21.77 -19.26
N LEU A 15 1.98 20.79 -18.57
CA LEU A 15 1.65 20.55 -17.17
C LEU A 15 2.19 21.76 -16.39
N PRO A 16 1.39 22.41 -15.53
CA PRO A 16 1.87 23.54 -14.73
C PRO A 16 3.05 23.10 -13.84
N GLU A 17 4.00 24.02 -13.60
CA GLU A 17 5.20 23.78 -12.77
C GLU A 17 4.85 23.38 -11.33
N ASP A 18 3.61 23.63 -10.89
CA ASP A 18 3.03 23.09 -9.67
C ASP A 18 1.63 22.50 -9.95
N PRO A 19 1.39 21.20 -9.74
CA PRO A 19 0.07 20.59 -9.90
C PRO A 19 -1.00 21.19 -8.98
N ALA A 20 -0.65 21.94 -7.93
CA ALA A 20 -1.62 22.65 -7.10
C ALA A 20 -2.11 23.98 -7.68
N THR A 21 -1.51 24.47 -8.78
CA THR A 21 -1.89 25.76 -9.37
C THR A 21 -3.06 25.59 -10.33
N LEU A 22 -4.25 26.01 -9.89
CA LEU A 22 -5.43 26.07 -10.75
C LEU A 22 -5.23 27.12 -11.86
N PRO A 23 -5.74 26.89 -13.09
CA PRO A 23 -5.72 27.91 -14.14
C PRO A 23 -6.42 29.20 -13.64
N GLU A 24 -5.85 30.37 -13.92
CA GLU A 24 -6.42 31.67 -13.54
C GLU A 24 -7.86 31.89 -14.05
N SER A 25 -8.32 31.09 -15.02
CA SER A 25 -9.64 31.16 -15.64
C SER A 25 -10.54 29.94 -15.39
N LEU A 26 -10.30 29.15 -14.33
CA LEU A 26 -11.13 27.99 -14.04
C LEU A 26 -12.52 28.45 -13.55
N ASP A 27 -13.52 28.45 -14.43
CA ASP A 27 -14.91 28.64 -14.04
C ASP A 27 -15.51 27.36 -13.43
N PHE A 28 -16.69 27.47 -12.82
CA PHE A 28 -17.31 26.35 -12.11
C PHE A 28 -17.60 25.14 -13.01
N ASP A 29 -18.02 25.37 -14.27
CA ASP A 29 -18.34 24.28 -15.19
C ASP A 29 -17.07 23.54 -15.64
N ALA A 30 -15.99 24.29 -15.91
CA ALA A 30 -14.66 23.72 -16.19
C ALA A 30 -14.11 22.97 -14.97
N ALA A 31 -14.26 23.53 -13.76
CA ALA A 31 -13.86 22.90 -12.51
C ALA A 31 -14.62 21.60 -12.26
N ARG A 32 -15.93 21.56 -12.53
CA ARG A 32 -16.75 20.34 -12.43
C ARG A 32 -16.27 19.27 -13.40
N THR A 33 -16.10 19.61 -14.68
CA THR A 33 -15.63 18.65 -15.69
C THR A 33 -14.25 18.10 -15.36
N GLU A 34 -13.33 18.94 -14.89
CA GLU A 34 -12.00 18.50 -14.51
C GLU A 34 -12.02 17.64 -13.23
N SER A 35 -12.85 18.01 -12.23
CA SER A 35 -13.07 17.21 -11.03
C SER A 35 -13.60 15.81 -11.35
N GLU A 36 -14.58 15.69 -12.25
CA GLU A 36 -15.12 14.41 -12.71
C GLU A 36 -14.06 13.55 -13.44
N ARG A 37 -13.24 14.18 -14.28
CA ARG A 37 -12.14 13.52 -15.00
C ARG A 37 -11.09 12.99 -14.03
N LEU A 38 -10.60 13.84 -13.11
CA LEU A 38 -9.62 13.48 -12.09
C LEU A 38 -10.14 12.38 -11.19
N THR A 39 -11.39 12.49 -10.71
CA THR A 39 -12.04 11.46 -9.89
C THR A 39 -12.03 10.11 -10.61
N THR A 40 -12.41 10.09 -11.89
CA THR A 40 -12.44 8.85 -12.69
C THR A 40 -11.06 8.22 -12.85
N GLU A 41 -10.04 9.03 -13.13
CA GLU A 41 -8.66 8.54 -13.27
C GLU A 41 -8.09 8.03 -11.95
N ILE A 42 -8.28 8.79 -10.86
CA ILE A 42 -7.83 8.42 -9.52
C ILE A 42 -8.47 7.10 -9.10
N GLU A 43 -9.79 6.93 -9.26
CA GLU A 43 -10.48 5.67 -8.96
C GLU A 43 -9.95 4.50 -9.78
N ARG A 44 -9.71 4.70 -11.07
CA ARG A 44 -9.12 3.67 -11.94
C ARG A 44 -7.74 3.23 -11.43
N TYR A 45 -6.89 4.19 -11.03
CA TYR A 45 -5.56 3.89 -10.51
C TYR A 45 -5.62 3.24 -9.13
N ARG A 46 -6.51 3.71 -8.23
CA ARG A 46 -6.77 3.09 -6.93
C ARG A 46 -7.20 1.64 -7.10
N LEU A 47 -8.14 1.38 -8.00
CA LEU A 47 -8.63 0.04 -8.27
C LEU A 47 -7.52 -0.87 -8.79
N SER A 48 -6.78 -0.48 -9.83
CA SER A 48 -5.71 -1.32 -10.41
C SER A 48 -4.61 -1.60 -9.36
N TYR A 49 -4.22 -0.58 -8.58
CA TYR A 49 -3.23 -0.74 -7.52
C TYR A 49 -3.72 -1.69 -6.40
N HIS A 50 -4.90 -1.41 -5.84
CA HIS A 50 -5.39 -2.14 -4.67
C HIS A 50 -5.95 -3.52 -5.00
N SER A 51 -6.50 -3.74 -6.19
CA SER A 51 -7.13 -5.02 -6.58
C SER A 51 -6.21 -5.90 -7.41
N GLU A 52 -5.55 -5.35 -8.44
CA GLU A 52 -4.73 -6.10 -9.39
C GLU A 52 -3.26 -6.17 -8.96
N GLY A 53 -2.82 -5.32 -8.02
CA GLY A 53 -1.42 -5.21 -7.62
C GLY A 53 -0.55 -4.57 -8.71
N VAL A 54 -1.16 -3.84 -9.65
CA VAL A 54 -0.50 -3.20 -10.78
C VAL A 54 -0.59 -1.69 -10.61
N SER A 55 0.55 -1.00 -10.71
CA SER A 55 0.56 0.47 -10.78
C SER A 55 0.62 0.89 -12.23
N LEU A 56 -0.42 1.58 -12.71
CA LEU A 56 -0.50 2.09 -14.08
C LEU A 56 0.26 3.42 -14.25
N VAL A 57 0.48 4.12 -13.15
CA VAL A 57 1.23 5.39 -13.05
C VAL A 57 2.20 5.31 -11.86
N SER A 58 3.17 6.22 -11.81
CA SER A 58 4.05 6.37 -10.65
C SER A 58 3.32 7.00 -9.45
N ASP A 59 3.83 6.79 -8.24
CA ASP A 59 3.26 7.39 -7.01
C ASP A 59 3.23 8.93 -7.12
N ALA A 60 4.26 9.55 -7.70
CA ALA A 60 4.32 11.00 -7.88
C ALA A 60 3.27 11.53 -8.87
N GLU A 61 2.98 10.80 -9.94
CA GLU A 61 1.91 11.14 -10.88
C GLU A 61 0.53 11.00 -10.21
N TYR A 62 0.33 9.93 -9.44
CA TYR A 62 -0.91 9.74 -8.68
C TYR A 62 -1.12 10.88 -7.65
N ASP A 63 -0.11 11.22 -6.86
CA ASP A 63 -0.17 12.28 -5.86
C ASP A 63 -0.39 13.66 -6.50
N ALA A 64 0.12 13.89 -7.71
CA ALA A 64 -0.16 15.11 -8.47
C ALA A 64 -1.64 15.22 -8.87
N LEU A 65 -2.26 14.13 -9.33
CA LEU A 65 -3.68 14.10 -9.68
C LEU A 65 -4.57 14.33 -8.45
N VAL A 66 -4.24 13.70 -7.32
CA VAL A 66 -4.97 13.89 -6.06
C VAL A 66 -4.87 15.35 -5.59
N ARG A 67 -3.68 15.95 -5.61
CA ARG A 67 -3.49 17.37 -5.24
C ARG A 67 -4.24 18.33 -6.17
N GLN A 68 -4.29 18.04 -7.46
CA GLN A 68 -5.11 18.81 -8.41
C GLN A 68 -6.59 18.77 -8.00
N LEU A 69 -7.11 17.58 -7.68
CA LEU A 69 -8.48 17.42 -7.23
C LEU A 69 -8.75 18.14 -5.91
N GLU A 70 -7.86 18.02 -4.93
CA GLU A 70 -7.94 18.73 -3.64
C GLU A 70 -7.93 20.26 -3.82
N ALA A 71 -7.13 20.78 -4.74
CA ALA A 71 -7.09 22.21 -5.05
C ALA A 71 -8.43 22.68 -5.63
N ILE A 72 -9.02 21.91 -6.56
CA ILE A 72 -10.35 22.19 -7.13
C ILE A 72 -11.41 22.17 -6.03
N GLU A 73 -11.43 21.13 -5.19
CA GLU A 73 -12.40 20.98 -4.09
C GLU A 73 -12.29 22.08 -3.03
N ARG A 74 -11.07 22.59 -2.81
CA ARG A 74 -10.84 23.72 -1.91
C ARG A 74 -11.36 25.04 -2.49
N ALA A 75 -11.20 25.24 -3.80
CA ALA A 75 -11.70 26.43 -4.49
C ALA A 75 -13.22 26.39 -4.70
N PHE A 76 -13.79 25.19 -4.90
CA PHE A 76 -15.21 24.95 -5.15
C PHE A 76 -15.75 23.85 -4.21
N PRO A 77 -16.05 24.18 -2.94
CA PRO A 77 -16.48 23.20 -1.94
C PRO A 77 -17.72 22.39 -2.32
N GLU A 78 -18.57 22.88 -3.22
CA GLU A 78 -19.74 22.15 -3.73
C GLU A 78 -19.36 20.90 -4.55
N LEU A 79 -18.14 20.84 -5.09
CA LEU A 79 -17.64 19.70 -5.86
C LEU A 79 -17.07 18.59 -4.97
N ALA A 80 -16.82 18.88 -3.68
CA ALA A 80 -16.25 17.94 -2.73
C ALA A 80 -17.33 17.01 -2.15
N GLY A 81 -17.72 16.00 -2.94
CA GLY A 81 -18.71 14.99 -2.56
C GLY A 81 -18.28 14.09 -1.39
N LEU A 82 -19.23 13.38 -0.77
CA LEU A 82 -18.91 12.37 0.26
C LEU A 82 -18.10 11.19 -0.30
N ASP A 83 -18.34 10.87 -1.58
CA ASP A 83 -17.67 9.77 -2.27
C ASP A 83 -16.38 10.21 -2.98
N SER A 84 -15.92 11.46 -2.76
CA SER A 84 -14.69 11.94 -3.39
C SER A 84 -13.48 11.10 -2.95
N PRO A 85 -12.58 10.72 -3.89
CA PRO A 85 -11.37 9.98 -3.56
C PRO A 85 -10.45 10.70 -2.56
N THR A 86 -10.49 12.03 -2.48
CA THR A 86 -9.71 12.83 -1.52
C THR A 86 -10.16 12.59 -0.07
N ARG A 87 -11.37 12.05 0.15
CA ARG A 87 -11.95 11.77 1.47
C ARG A 87 -11.98 10.30 1.84
N GLN A 88 -11.54 9.43 0.93
CA GLN A 88 -11.56 7.98 1.12
C GLN A 88 -10.18 7.44 1.50
N VAL A 89 -10.18 6.35 2.27
CA VAL A 89 -8.96 5.62 2.65
C VAL A 89 -8.89 4.34 1.83
N GLY A 90 -7.71 4.03 1.27
CA GLY A 90 -7.48 2.77 0.55
C GLY A 90 -8.34 2.60 -0.69
N ALA A 91 -8.98 1.44 -0.88
CA ALA A 91 -9.99 1.23 -1.92
C ALA A 91 -10.98 0.17 -1.44
N ALA A 92 -12.17 0.15 -2.04
CA ALA A 92 -13.12 -0.93 -1.83
C ALA A 92 -12.48 -2.30 -2.14
N ILE A 93 -12.78 -3.29 -1.32
CA ILE A 93 -12.21 -4.63 -1.49
C ILE A 93 -12.78 -5.26 -2.76
N VAL A 94 -11.94 -5.43 -3.77
CA VAL A 94 -12.17 -6.40 -4.84
C VAL A 94 -11.46 -7.67 -4.41
N SER A 95 -12.22 -8.56 -3.77
CA SER A 95 -11.71 -9.74 -3.07
C SER A 95 -10.85 -10.60 -4.00
N ALA A 96 -9.61 -10.88 -3.60
CA ALA A 96 -8.78 -11.93 -4.22
C ALA A 96 -9.25 -13.36 -3.82
N GLY A 97 -10.48 -13.49 -3.32
CA GLY A 97 -11.05 -14.71 -2.76
C GLY A 97 -10.83 -14.87 -1.25
N PHE A 98 -10.22 -13.88 -0.59
CA PHE A 98 -10.10 -13.87 0.88
C PHE A 98 -11.43 -13.41 1.52
N PRO A 99 -11.76 -13.94 2.71
CA PRO A 99 -12.83 -13.39 3.53
C PRO A 99 -12.57 -11.91 3.86
N THR A 100 -13.65 -11.15 4.03
CA THR A 100 -13.55 -9.79 4.56
C THR A 100 -13.40 -9.82 6.08
N HIS A 101 -12.66 -8.87 6.63
CA HIS A 101 -12.51 -8.68 8.08
C HIS A 101 -12.80 -7.22 8.44
N GLU A 102 -13.72 -7.00 9.36
CA GLU A 102 -13.99 -5.66 9.92
C GLU A 102 -13.00 -5.38 11.04
N HIS A 103 -12.26 -4.27 10.93
CA HIS A 103 -11.27 -3.87 11.93
C HIS A 103 -11.97 -3.39 13.21
N ALA A 104 -11.45 -3.78 14.38
CA ALA A 104 -12.05 -3.37 15.65
C ALA A 104 -11.95 -1.85 15.87
N GLU A 105 -10.93 -1.23 15.30
CA GLU A 105 -10.79 0.21 15.19
C GLU A 105 -10.46 0.60 13.74
N ARG A 106 -10.92 1.77 13.27
CA ARG A 106 -10.64 2.21 11.90
C ARG A 106 -9.14 2.39 11.67
N MET A 107 -8.62 1.88 10.55
CA MET A 107 -7.30 2.20 10.03
C MET A 107 -7.36 3.45 9.15
N LEU A 108 -6.62 4.49 9.50
CA LEU A 108 -6.60 5.77 8.80
C LEU A 108 -5.45 5.85 7.78
N SER A 109 -5.47 6.91 6.97
CA SER A 109 -4.31 7.39 6.21
C SER A 109 -3.64 8.56 6.92
N LEU A 110 -2.48 8.96 6.41
CA LEU A 110 -1.81 10.20 6.80
C LEU A 110 -1.97 11.22 5.68
N ASP A 111 -2.09 12.50 6.06
CA ASP A 111 -1.91 13.61 5.14
C ASP A 111 -0.44 13.71 4.72
N ASN A 112 -0.17 14.25 3.52
CA ASN A 112 1.17 14.39 2.99
C ASN A 112 1.59 15.87 2.90
N VAL A 113 2.88 16.10 3.06
CA VAL A 113 3.54 17.38 2.75
C VAL A 113 4.74 17.11 1.85
N PHE A 114 4.99 17.99 0.90
CA PHE A 114 6.02 17.82 -0.15
C PHE A 114 7.05 18.96 -0.14
N SER A 115 6.88 19.96 0.72
CA SER A 115 7.84 21.06 0.89
C SER A 115 8.12 21.37 2.36
N LEU A 116 9.25 22.04 2.61
CA LEU A 116 9.60 22.49 3.95
C LEU A 116 8.63 23.55 4.47
N ASP A 117 8.02 24.34 3.59
CA ASP A 117 7.05 25.37 3.98
C ASP A 117 5.71 24.74 4.39
N GLU A 118 5.22 23.76 3.64
CA GLU A 118 4.05 22.96 4.02
C GLU A 118 4.28 22.25 5.37
N LEU A 119 5.47 21.66 5.57
CA LEU A 119 5.82 21.03 6.83
C LEU A 119 5.80 22.04 7.99
N ARG A 120 6.37 23.24 7.80
CA ARG A 120 6.35 24.31 8.82
C ARG A 120 4.92 24.71 9.18
N GLU A 121 4.08 24.92 8.17
CA GLU A 121 2.67 25.27 8.38
C GLU A 121 1.93 24.19 9.16
N TRP A 122 2.14 22.91 8.81
CA TRP A 122 1.55 21.78 9.53
C TRP A 122 2.04 21.69 10.98
N LEU A 123 3.34 21.88 11.22
CA LEU A 123 3.92 21.91 12.57
C LEU A 123 3.31 23.03 13.43
N ASP A 124 3.14 24.22 12.87
CA ASP A 124 2.58 25.37 13.60
C ASP A 124 1.10 25.20 13.90
N LYS A 125 0.30 24.70 12.94
CA LYS A 125 -1.10 24.32 13.16
C LYS A 125 -1.23 23.28 14.27
N THR A 126 -0.34 22.29 14.29
CA THR A 126 -0.37 21.20 15.27
C THR A 126 -0.02 21.69 16.67
N ARG A 127 1.01 22.54 16.82
CA ARG A 127 1.35 23.18 18.10
C ARG A 127 0.20 24.04 18.62
N ALA A 128 -0.41 24.84 17.75
CA ALA A 128 -1.55 25.67 18.10
C ALA A 128 -2.75 24.83 18.58
N ALA A 129 -3.07 23.75 17.87
CA ALA A 129 -4.16 22.84 18.22
C ALA A 129 -3.90 22.05 19.52
N ALA A 130 -2.65 21.66 19.78
CA ALA A 130 -2.29 20.89 20.96
C ALA A 130 -2.38 21.71 22.27
N GLY A 131 -2.22 23.04 22.19
CA GLY A 131 -2.25 23.92 23.36
C GLY A 131 -1.13 23.65 24.39
N ARG A 132 -0.10 22.90 23.99
CA ARG A 132 1.06 22.50 24.81
C ARG A 132 2.29 22.29 23.93
N ASP A 133 3.45 22.15 24.55
CA ASP A 133 4.66 21.76 23.84
C ASP A 133 4.51 20.36 23.23
N VAL A 134 4.81 20.27 21.93
CA VAL A 134 4.73 19.05 21.13
C VAL A 134 6.13 18.49 20.93
N ARG A 135 6.32 17.23 21.30
CA ARG A 135 7.49 16.44 20.94
C ARG A 135 7.16 15.63 19.69
N TRP A 136 8.14 15.49 18.79
CA TRP A 136 7.98 14.82 17.52
C TRP A 136 8.78 13.53 17.51
N LEU A 137 8.13 12.45 17.06
CA LEU A 137 8.78 11.20 16.70
C LEU A 137 8.90 11.19 15.18
N CYS A 138 10.10 10.89 14.68
CA CYS A 138 10.37 10.82 13.26
C CYS A 138 10.70 9.38 12.90
N GLU A 139 10.01 8.86 11.89
CA GLU A 139 10.12 7.47 11.46
C GLU A 139 10.22 7.41 9.95
N LEU A 140 10.79 6.29 9.47
CA LEU A 140 10.78 6.01 8.04
C LEU A 140 9.38 5.58 7.61
N LYS A 141 8.82 6.29 6.62
CA LYS A 141 7.58 5.87 5.96
C LYS A 141 7.87 4.69 5.06
N ILE A 142 7.64 3.47 5.56
CA ILE A 142 7.89 2.23 4.83
C ILE A 142 6.95 2.14 3.62
N ALA A 143 7.50 1.84 2.45
CA ALA A 143 6.73 1.68 1.21
C ALA A 143 6.30 0.22 1.04
N GLY A 144 5.15 -0.15 1.61
CA GLY A 144 4.64 -1.52 1.57
C GLY A 144 3.11 -1.59 1.49
N LEU A 145 2.57 -2.56 2.22
CA LEU A 145 1.14 -2.74 2.43
C LEU A 145 0.82 -2.78 3.92
N ALA A 146 -0.05 -1.88 4.35
CA ALA A 146 -0.53 -1.81 5.72
C ALA A 146 -1.26 -3.09 6.15
N LEU A 147 -0.89 -3.59 7.32
CA LEU A 147 -1.40 -4.80 7.95
C LEU A 147 -1.87 -4.51 9.39
N SER A 148 -2.99 -5.10 9.77
CA SER A 148 -3.46 -5.19 11.16
C SER A 148 -3.29 -6.62 11.67
N LEU A 149 -2.73 -6.77 12.86
CA LEU A 149 -2.52 -8.04 13.56
C LEU A 149 -3.30 -8.01 14.87
N ALA A 150 -4.42 -8.72 14.92
CA ALA A 150 -5.26 -8.81 16.11
C ALA A 150 -4.79 -10.00 16.97
N TYR A 151 -4.40 -9.72 18.21
CA TYR A 151 -4.01 -10.73 19.20
C TYR A 151 -5.06 -10.82 20.30
N ARG A 152 -5.41 -12.06 20.68
CA ARG A 152 -6.24 -12.36 21.86
C ARG A 152 -5.47 -13.23 22.83
N ASP A 153 -5.37 -12.81 24.08
CA ASP A 153 -4.58 -13.49 25.13
C ASP A 153 -3.14 -13.82 24.65
N GLY A 154 -2.57 -12.88 23.90
CA GLY A 154 -1.25 -13.00 23.27
C GLY A 154 -1.16 -13.97 22.09
N ALA A 155 -2.23 -14.67 21.69
CA ALA A 155 -2.25 -15.50 20.48
C ALA A 155 -2.77 -14.70 19.28
N LEU A 156 -2.12 -14.84 18.12
CA LEU A 156 -2.57 -14.17 16.89
C LEU A 156 -3.91 -14.77 16.45
N GLU A 157 -4.96 -13.94 16.47
CA GLU A 157 -6.33 -14.29 16.09
C GLU A 157 -6.59 -14.00 14.62
N THR A 158 -6.19 -12.83 14.12
CA THR A 158 -6.38 -12.44 12.71
C THR A 158 -5.22 -11.60 12.21
N ALA A 159 -4.88 -11.74 10.93
CA ALA A 159 -4.06 -10.77 10.20
C ALA A 159 -4.83 -10.27 8.99
N SER A 160 -5.00 -8.96 8.85
CA SER A 160 -5.85 -8.38 7.82
C SER A 160 -5.20 -7.19 7.11
N THR A 161 -5.48 -7.03 5.82
CA THR A 161 -5.05 -5.84 5.07
C THR A 161 -5.83 -4.61 5.55
N ARG A 162 -5.34 -3.40 5.25
CA ARG A 162 -6.10 -2.18 5.52
C ARG A 162 -7.47 -2.13 4.82
N GLY A 163 -7.54 -2.56 3.56
CA GLY A 163 -8.70 -2.36 2.69
C GLY A 163 -9.11 -0.89 2.62
N ASP A 164 -10.38 -0.59 2.91
CA ASP A 164 -10.93 0.78 2.93
C ASP A 164 -10.73 1.51 4.29
N GLY A 165 -10.02 0.86 5.21
CA GLY A 165 -9.77 1.33 6.56
C GLY A 165 -10.81 0.87 7.59
N ARG A 166 -12.00 0.42 7.18
CA ARG A 166 -12.98 -0.23 8.06
C ARG A 166 -13.00 -1.73 7.85
N VAL A 167 -12.95 -2.16 6.59
CA VAL A 167 -12.97 -3.56 6.20
C VAL A 167 -11.72 -3.84 5.39
N GLY A 168 -11.01 -4.90 5.77
CA GLY A 168 -9.84 -5.48 5.11
C GLY A 168 -10.10 -6.88 4.56
N GLU A 169 -9.07 -7.48 3.97
CA GLU A 169 -9.03 -8.90 3.61
C GLU A 169 -8.35 -9.69 4.72
N ASP A 170 -8.95 -10.79 5.17
CA ASP A 170 -8.38 -11.72 6.16
C ASP A 170 -7.31 -12.61 5.50
N LEU A 171 -6.06 -12.39 5.86
CA LEU A 171 -4.88 -13.06 5.36
C LEU A 171 -4.39 -14.19 6.29
N THR A 172 -5.21 -14.62 7.25
CA THR A 172 -4.83 -15.63 8.25
C THR A 172 -4.37 -16.94 7.60
N GLU A 173 -4.93 -17.31 6.44
CA GLU A 173 -4.50 -18.51 5.68
C GLU A 173 -3.03 -18.46 5.22
N ASN A 174 -2.47 -17.27 5.04
CA ASN A 174 -1.10 -17.08 4.55
C ASN A 174 -0.06 -17.07 5.66
N LEU A 175 -0.49 -16.88 6.91
CA LEU A 175 0.41 -16.76 8.03
C LEU A 175 1.38 -17.95 8.21
N PRO A 176 1.08 -19.22 7.86
CA PRO A 176 2.05 -20.31 7.96
C PRO A 176 3.32 -20.09 7.14
N TYR A 177 3.29 -19.14 6.20
CA TYR A 177 4.37 -18.81 5.29
C TYR A 177 4.97 -17.42 5.55
N LEU A 178 4.55 -16.76 6.64
CA LEU A 178 4.98 -15.42 7.04
C LEU A 178 5.77 -15.51 8.36
N PRO A 179 7.06 -15.94 8.31
CA PRO A 179 7.85 -16.22 9.52
C PRO A 179 8.16 -14.97 10.35
N MET A 180 8.05 -13.77 9.76
CA MET A 180 8.25 -12.50 10.44
C MET A 180 7.11 -12.10 11.37
N ILE A 181 5.94 -12.74 11.29
CA ILE A 181 4.78 -12.44 12.13
C ILE A 181 4.77 -13.39 13.33
N PRO A 182 4.98 -12.90 14.58
CA PRO A 182 4.88 -13.73 15.76
C PRO A 182 3.48 -14.30 15.92
N ARG A 183 3.36 -15.63 16.08
CA ARG A 183 2.06 -16.29 16.33
C ARG A 183 1.60 -16.16 17.77
N ARG A 184 2.55 -15.93 18.66
CA ARG A 184 2.30 -15.67 20.07
C ARG A 184 3.22 -14.55 20.53
N LEU A 185 2.62 -13.56 21.17
CA LEU A 185 3.36 -12.53 21.89
C LEU A 185 4.05 -13.16 23.11
N THR A 186 5.16 -12.55 23.50
CA THR A 186 5.94 -12.96 24.67
C THR A 186 6.06 -11.80 25.66
N GLY A 187 6.58 -12.02 26.87
CA GLY A 187 6.73 -10.96 27.86
C GLY A 187 5.51 -10.77 28.76
N GLU A 188 5.41 -9.59 29.36
CA GLU A 188 4.44 -9.24 30.42
C GLU A 188 3.51 -8.12 29.96
N GLY A 189 2.38 -7.94 30.67
CA GLY A 189 1.45 -6.85 30.40
C GLY A 189 0.68 -6.96 29.08
N ILE A 190 0.65 -8.14 28.45
CA ILE A 190 -0.14 -8.38 27.24
C ILE A 190 -1.64 -8.29 27.60
N PRO A 191 -2.42 -7.41 26.95
CA PRO A 191 -3.85 -7.28 27.22
C PRO A 191 -4.65 -8.47 26.66
N GLU A 192 -5.92 -8.58 27.08
CA GLU A 192 -6.85 -9.59 26.54
C GLU A 192 -7.01 -9.45 25.02
N PHE A 193 -7.11 -8.22 24.52
CA PHE A 193 -7.19 -7.93 23.10
C PHE A 193 -6.33 -6.72 22.73
N PHE A 194 -5.60 -6.85 21.63
CA PHE A 194 -4.70 -5.82 21.12
C PHE A 194 -4.49 -5.96 19.61
N GLU A 195 -4.56 -4.83 18.90
CA GLU A 195 -4.18 -4.75 17.48
C GLU A 195 -2.81 -4.08 17.30
N ALA A 196 -1.84 -4.82 16.77
CA ALA A 196 -0.60 -4.26 16.23
C ALA A 196 -0.81 -3.84 14.76
N ARG A 197 -0.39 -2.64 14.39
CA ARG A 197 -0.47 -2.14 13.02
C ARG A 197 0.91 -1.84 12.49
N GLY A 198 1.14 -2.23 11.24
CA GLY A 198 2.44 -2.06 10.63
C GLY A 198 2.39 -2.15 9.12
N GLU A 199 3.57 -2.15 8.53
CA GLU A 199 3.74 -2.23 7.09
C GLU A 199 4.47 -3.52 6.73
N VAL A 200 3.86 -4.33 5.86
CA VAL A 200 4.53 -5.46 5.22
C VAL A 200 5.22 -4.98 3.95
N PHE A 201 6.51 -5.30 3.81
CA PHE A 201 7.31 -4.80 2.71
C PHE A 201 8.33 -5.84 2.23
N LEU A 202 8.98 -5.54 1.10
CA LEU A 202 10.20 -6.23 0.66
C LEU A 202 11.37 -5.28 0.86
N SER A 203 12.44 -5.76 1.50
CA SER A 203 13.71 -5.03 1.49
C SER A 203 14.26 -4.95 0.07
N THR A 204 15.11 -3.97 -0.20
CA THR A 204 15.78 -3.83 -1.51
C THR A 204 16.47 -5.14 -1.92
N ALA A 205 17.25 -5.73 -1.02
CA ALA A 205 17.91 -7.01 -1.27
C ALA A 205 16.92 -8.17 -1.48
N GLY A 206 15.82 -8.20 -0.74
CA GLY A 206 14.77 -9.23 -0.92
C GLY A 206 14.05 -9.10 -2.26
N PHE A 207 13.81 -7.88 -2.73
CA PHE A 207 13.23 -7.59 -4.03
C PHE A 207 14.18 -7.95 -5.18
N GLU A 208 15.45 -7.56 -5.10
CA GLU A 208 16.48 -7.91 -6.07
C GLU A 208 16.63 -9.43 -6.20
N ALA A 209 16.74 -10.15 -5.07
CA ALA A 209 16.82 -11.61 -5.07
C ALA A 209 15.57 -12.29 -5.66
N LEU A 210 14.38 -11.69 -5.51
CA LEU A 210 13.17 -12.19 -6.16
C LEU A 210 13.19 -11.99 -7.67
N ASN A 211 13.70 -10.86 -8.15
CA ASN A 211 13.82 -10.61 -9.59
C ASN A 211 14.88 -11.49 -10.25
N GLU A 212 16.04 -11.69 -9.60
CA GLU A 212 17.04 -12.68 -10.04
C GLU A 212 16.40 -14.07 -10.14
N ARG A 213 15.61 -14.46 -9.14
CA ARG A 213 14.88 -15.73 -9.17
C ARG A 213 13.89 -15.83 -10.33
N GLN A 214 13.18 -14.75 -10.67
CA GLN A 214 12.29 -14.73 -11.84
C GLN A 214 13.06 -14.91 -13.15
N HIS A 215 14.25 -14.31 -13.27
CA HIS A 215 15.11 -14.47 -14.45
C HIS A 215 15.60 -15.92 -14.60
N GLU A 216 16.04 -16.56 -13.51
CA GLU A 216 16.43 -17.98 -13.52
C GLU A 216 15.28 -18.89 -13.98
N LEU A 217 14.08 -18.65 -13.46
CA LEU A 217 12.88 -19.43 -13.83
C LEU A 217 12.51 -19.23 -15.30
N GLN A 218 12.63 -18.01 -15.81
CA GLN A 218 12.37 -17.71 -17.21
C GLN A 218 13.42 -18.35 -18.12
N GLU A 219 14.70 -18.34 -17.75
CA GLU A 219 15.76 -19.00 -18.50
C GLU A 219 15.53 -20.52 -18.55
N ALA A 220 15.20 -21.14 -17.43
CA ALA A 220 14.87 -22.56 -17.37
C ALA A 220 13.66 -22.92 -18.25
N TYR A 221 12.60 -22.09 -18.22
CA TYR A 221 11.45 -22.26 -19.09
C TYR A 221 11.82 -22.14 -20.57
N ALA A 222 12.61 -21.12 -20.93
CA ALA A 222 13.06 -20.92 -22.31
C ALA A 222 13.91 -22.11 -22.79
N ALA A 223 14.83 -22.62 -21.95
CA ALA A 223 15.61 -23.82 -22.25
C ALA A 223 14.71 -25.05 -22.51
N GLU A 224 13.66 -25.25 -21.71
CA GLU A 224 12.68 -26.31 -21.92
C GLU A 224 11.94 -26.15 -23.26
N GLN A 225 11.54 -24.94 -23.64
CA GLN A 225 10.86 -24.66 -24.91
C GLN A 225 11.80 -24.89 -26.12
N ARG A 226 13.06 -24.44 -26.03
CA ARG A 226 14.08 -24.72 -27.07
C ARG A 226 14.29 -26.22 -27.27
N ALA A 227 14.35 -26.98 -26.18
CA ALA A 227 14.47 -28.44 -26.24
C ALA A 227 13.26 -29.11 -26.91
N LYS A 228 12.09 -28.46 -26.89
CA LYS A 228 10.87 -28.88 -27.61
C LYS A 228 10.80 -28.37 -29.05
N GLY A 229 11.84 -27.67 -29.53
CA GLY A 229 11.92 -27.13 -30.89
C GLY A 229 11.12 -25.84 -31.12
N VAL A 230 10.72 -25.14 -30.06
CA VAL A 230 10.09 -23.81 -30.17
C VAL A 230 11.15 -22.80 -30.59
N ASP A 231 10.85 -22.00 -31.60
CA ASP A 231 11.72 -20.90 -32.05
C ASP A 231 11.87 -19.84 -30.96
N GLU A 232 13.08 -19.28 -30.79
CA GLU A 232 13.39 -18.26 -29.78
C GLU A 232 12.38 -17.10 -29.80
N ALA A 233 11.98 -16.65 -30.99
CA ALA A 233 11.05 -15.54 -31.15
C ALA A 233 9.61 -15.87 -30.72
N GLN A 234 9.30 -17.15 -30.50
CA GLN A 234 7.99 -17.63 -30.06
C GLN A 234 7.96 -18.02 -28.57
N ILE A 235 9.10 -18.03 -27.88
CA ILE A 235 9.15 -18.32 -26.45
C ILE A 235 8.57 -17.14 -25.69
N THR A 236 7.48 -17.37 -24.96
CA THR A 236 6.80 -16.34 -24.18
C THR A 236 7.48 -16.08 -22.85
N VAL A 237 7.23 -14.90 -22.27
CA VAL A 237 7.60 -14.60 -20.88
C VAL A 237 6.58 -15.24 -19.95
N ARG A 238 6.98 -16.31 -19.27
CA ARG A 238 6.18 -17.01 -18.27
C ARG A 238 6.41 -16.46 -16.86
N TYR A 239 7.64 -16.03 -16.57
CA TYR A 239 8.04 -15.50 -15.27
C TYR A 239 8.52 -14.05 -15.44
N PRO A 240 7.60 -13.07 -15.54
CA PRO A 240 7.98 -11.68 -15.71
C PRO A 240 8.68 -11.15 -14.47
N GLU A 241 9.57 -10.18 -14.67
CA GLU A 241 10.16 -9.41 -13.58
C GLU A 241 9.09 -8.61 -12.84
N PHE A 242 9.28 -8.40 -11.55
CA PHE A 242 8.38 -7.55 -10.78
C PHE A 242 8.73 -6.07 -10.94
N ALA A 243 7.71 -5.21 -11.02
CA ALA A 243 7.88 -3.79 -11.31
C ALA A 243 8.48 -2.97 -10.15
N ASN A 244 8.05 -3.21 -8.91
CA ASN A 244 8.58 -2.53 -7.72
C ASN A 244 8.31 -3.34 -6.44
N ALA A 245 9.09 -3.07 -5.39
CA ALA A 245 9.03 -3.79 -4.12
C ALA A 245 7.64 -3.71 -3.43
N ARG A 246 7.00 -2.54 -3.47
CA ARG A 246 5.70 -2.27 -2.83
C ARG A 246 4.58 -3.14 -3.42
N ASN A 247 4.42 -3.10 -4.73
CA ASN A 247 3.44 -3.92 -5.47
C ASN A 247 3.73 -5.41 -5.32
N THR A 248 5.01 -5.78 -5.32
CA THR A 248 5.41 -7.18 -5.15
C THR A 248 5.07 -7.68 -3.76
N ALA A 249 5.26 -6.86 -2.72
CA ALA A 249 4.86 -7.20 -1.36
C ALA A 249 3.34 -7.37 -1.26
N ALA A 250 2.57 -6.39 -1.75
CA ALA A 250 1.12 -6.43 -1.75
C ALA A 250 0.56 -7.63 -2.54
N GLY A 251 1.05 -7.84 -3.76
CA GLY A 251 0.64 -8.93 -4.64
C GLY A 251 1.07 -10.31 -4.11
N SER A 252 2.20 -10.41 -3.42
CA SER A 252 2.63 -11.66 -2.77
C SER A 252 1.76 -12.00 -1.57
N LEU A 253 1.42 -11.00 -0.76
CA LEU A 253 0.60 -11.18 0.43
C LEU A 253 -0.83 -11.59 0.10
N ARG A 254 -1.37 -11.12 -1.04
CA ARG A 254 -2.73 -11.41 -1.53
C ARG A 254 -2.81 -12.64 -2.44
N GLN A 255 -1.88 -13.59 -2.31
CA GLN A 255 -1.95 -14.87 -3.01
C GLN A 255 -2.67 -15.92 -2.18
N ARG A 256 -3.61 -16.66 -2.79
CA ARG A 256 -4.27 -17.80 -2.15
C ARG A 256 -3.58 -19.11 -2.51
N ALA A 257 -3.48 -20.05 -1.57
CA ALA A 257 -2.92 -21.37 -1.83
C ALA A 257 -3.85 -22.25 -2.68
N GLU A 258 -5.15 -21.95 -2.66
CA GLU A 258 -6.17 -22.68 -3.42
C GLU A 258 -5.83 -22.73 -4.91
N LYS A 259 -6.04 -23.90 -5.55
CA LYS A 259 -5.85 -24.14 -7.00
C LYS A 259 -4.41 -24.05 -7.53
N LYS A 260 -3.41 -23.77 -6.68
CA LYS A 260 -2.00 -23.83 -7.07
C LYS A 260 -1.51 -25.27 -7.16
N ASN A 261 -0.75 -25.58 -8.22
CA ASN A 261 0.05 -26.80 -8.26
C ASN A 261 1.26 -26.71 -7.30
N GLU A 262 2.01 -27.81 -7.17
CA GLU A 262 3.14 -27.89 -6.24
C GLU A 262 4.21 -26.81 -6.50
N THR A 263 4.55 -26.58 -7.76
CA THR A 263 5.53 -25.56 -8.17
C THR A 263 5.03 -24.15 -7.88
N GLU A 264 3.78 -23.84 -8.23
CA GLU A 264 3.16 -22.53 -7.96
C GLU A 264 3.07 -22.25 -6.46
N LEU A 265 2.73 -23.27 -5.67
CA LEU A 265 2.66 -23.16 -4.21
C LEU A 265 4.05 -22.95 -3.61
N ALA A 266 5.09 -23.62 -4.13
CA ALA A 266 6.47 -23.39 -3.71
C ALA A 266 6.91 -21.95 -3.97
N LEU A 267 6.63 -21.42 -5.17
CA LEU A 267 6.93 -20.03 -5.53
C LEU A 267 6.15 -19.02 -4.66
N MET A 268 4.89 -19.30 -4.35
CA MET A 268 4.09 -18.48 -3.44
C MET A 268 4.74 -18.44 -2.04
N LYS A 269 5.10 -19.59 -1.49
CA LYS A 269 5.77 -19.70 -0.18
C LYS A 269 7.11 -18.97 -0.18
N GLU A 270 7.87 -19.10 -1.27
CA GLU A 270 9.16 -18.44 -1.45
C GLU A 270 9.04 -16.91 -1.37
N ARG A 271 8.00 -16.34 -2.00
CA ARG A 271 7.69 -14.92 -1.96
C ARG A 271 7.24 -14.46 -0.57
N LEU A 272 6.30 -15.18 0.05
CA LEU A 272 5.80 -14.84 1.39
C LEU A 272 6.92 -14.87 2.45
N ALA A 273 7.81 -15.85 2.38
CA ALA A 273 8.91 -16.00 3.33
C ALA A 273 9.97 -14.89 3.25
N ARG A 274 10.01 -14.10 2.16
CA ARG A 274 10.93 -12.97 1.97
C ARG A 274 10.38 -11.63 2.42
N LEU A 275 9.09 -11.56 2.72
CA LEU A 275 8.49 -10.34 3.23
C LEU A 275 9.12 -10.00 4.59
N ALA A 276 9.10 -8.72 4.91
CA ALA A 276 9.45 -8.19 6.22
C ALA A 276 8.26 -7.40 6.77
N LEU A 277 8.26 -7.17 8.08
CA LEU A 277 7.25 -6.41 8.78
C LEU A 277 7.94 -5.43 9.72
N TYR A 278 7.46 -4.20 9.74
CA TYR A 278 7.67 -3.29 10.87
C TYR A 278 6.32 -2.83 11.41
N VAL A 279 6.11 -3.06 12.71
CA VAL A 279 4.98 -2.54 13.47
C VAL A 279 5.36 -1.14 13.96
N HIS A 280 4.49 -0.18 13.68
CA HIS A 280 4.68 1.23 14.01
C HIS A 280 3.39 1.87 14.57
N GLY A 281 2.31 1.10 14.69
CA GLY A 281 1.02 1.60 15.12
C GLY A 281 0.32 0.65 16.05
N ILE A 282 -0.61 1.21 16.82
CA ILE A 282 -1.51 0.48 17.70
C ILE A 282 -2.92 0.75 17.17
N GLY A 283 -3.71 -0.30 17.04
CA GLY A 283 -5.14 -0.21 16.75
C GLY A 283 -5.97 -0.30 18.01
N ALA A 284 -7.01 -1.12 17.97
CA ALA A 284 -7.85 -1.34 19.14
C ALA A 284 -7.03 -1.89 20.32
N TRP A 285 -6.99 -1.10 21.39
CA TRP A 285 -6.46 -1.46 22.70
C TRP A 285 -7.18 -0.63 23.77
N GLN A 286 -7.86 -1.29 24.71
CA GLN A 286 -8.74 -0.62 25.68
C GLN A 286 -7.99 0.33 26.62
N ASP A 287 -6.89 -0.15 27.22
CA ASP A 287 -6.14 0.58 28.24
C ASP A 287 -4.63 0.60 27.92
N PRO A 288 -4.19 1.40 26.93
CA PRO A 288 -2.78 1.57 26.63
C PRO A 288 -2.04 2.25 27.80
N ALA A 289 -1.04 1.56 28.34
CA ALA A 289 -0.29 2.00 29.52
C ALA A 289 1.07 2.63 29.16
N PHE A 290 1.06 3.67 28.34
CA PHE A 290 2.25 4.44 27.97
C PHE A 290 1.92 5.91 27.65
N GLU A 291 2.91 6.80 27.71
CA GLU A 291 2.69 8.25 27.54
C GLU A 291 3.06 8.76 26.14
N ASN A 292 4.09 8.16 25.51
CA ASN A 292 4.61 8.59 24.21
C ASN A 292 4.55 7.44 23.22
N GLN A 293 4.42 7.77 21.93
CA GLN A 293 4.49 6.78 20.85
C GLN A 293 5.82 5.98 20.86
N SER A 294 6.93 6.59 21.29
CA SER A 294 8.21 5.88 21.45
C SER A 294 8.14 4.76 22.48
N ASP A 295 7.40 4.97 23.57
CA ASP A 295 7.25 4.00 24.66
C ASP A 295 6.48 2.76 24.16
N ALA A 296 5.57 2.96 23.20
CA ALA A 296 4.88 1.86 22.52
C ALA A 296 5.87 0.97 21.76
N TYR A 297 6.91 1.51 21.13
CA TYR A 297 7.87 0.69 20.39
C TYR A 297 8.70 -0.20 21.31
N ASP A 298 9.13 0.32 22.46
CA ASP A 298 9.80 -0.50 23.46
C ASP A 298 8.91 -1.63 23.96
N LEU A 299 7.62 -1.34 24.17
CA LEU A 299 6.64 -2.33 24.59
C LEU A 299 6.37 -3.39 23.51
N LEU A 300 6.12 -2.99 22.27
CA LEU A 300 5.89 -3.89 21.14
C LEU A 300 7.11 -4.78 20.89
N ALA A 301 8.32 -4.21 20.96
CA ALA A 301 9.57 -4.96 20.87
C ALA A 301 9.70 -5.97 22.02
N SER A 302 9.32 -5.59 23.25
CA SER A 302 9.32 -6.50 24.41
C SER A 302 8.36 -7.68 24.23
N TRP A 303 7.31 -7.51 23.41
CA TRP A 303 6.39 -8.58 23.04
C TRP A 303 6.87 -9.48 21.91
N GLY A 304 8.02 -9.16 21.31
CA GLY A 304 8.62 -9.87 20.19
C GLY A 304 8.12 -9.42 18.83
N LEU A 305 7.39 -8.30 18.75
CA LEU A 305 6.99 -7.71 17.47
C LEU A 305 8.18 -6.97 16.83
N PRO A 306 8.35 -7.07 15.51
CA PRO A 306 9.41 -6.35 14.81
C PRO A 306 9.01 -4.87 14.70
N VAL A 307 9.69 -3.99 15.44
CA VAL A 307 9.53 -2.53 15.35
C VAL A 307 10.60 -1.92 14.47
N SER A 308 10.36 -0.70 13.97
CA SER A 308 11.40 0.04 13.24
C SER A 308 12.63 0.23 14.14
N PRO A 309 13.86 -0.01 13.63
CA PRO A 309 15.11 0.21 14.36
C PRO A 309 15.44 1.69 14.57
#